data_AF-A0A7J6UBQ8-F1
#
_entry.id   AF-A0A7J6UBQ8-F1
#
_cell.length_a   1.000
_cell.length_b   1.000
_cell.length_c   1.000
_cell.angle_alpha   90.00
_cell.angle_beta   90.00
_cell.angle_gamma   90.00
#
_symmetry.space_group_name_H-M   'P 1'
#
loop_
_entity.id
_entity.type
_entity.pdbx_description
1 polymer ?
#
loop_
_entity_poly.entity_id
_entity_poly.type
_entity_poly.pdbx_seq_one_letter_code
_entity_poly.pdbx_strand_id
1 'polypeptide(L)'
;QSRAASFSLTNMMTDKRQRLARRWRNRSGALLIIVVLAVTLVSGRYLFSGLSVVTTTKVMTNKPGGREQELELASTTGGWQVLLHNDQFHTFDQVADIVHDMLGQVSRQDAFSAALKAHRYGESSLTTAPQRSVAERWVKMLTDRKITASARPLFQDGR
;
A
#
# COMPACT_ATOMS: atom_id res chain seq x y z
N GLN A 1 44.07 -45.15 45.91
CA GLN A 1 44.46 -44.07 44.98
C GLN A 1 43.44 -44.00 43.84
N SER A 2 42.85 -42.80 43.67
CA SER A 2 42.51 -42.18 42.37
C SER A 2 41.49 -42.83 41.43
N ARG A 3 40.22 -42.99 41.81
CA ARG A 3 39.13 -43.17 40.81
C ARG A 3 37.80 -42.42 41.07
N ALA A 4 37.57 -41.86 42.25
CA ALA A 4 36.29 -41.21 42.56
C ALA A 4 36.24 -39.68 42.27
N ALA A 5 37.38 -39.01 42.16
CA ALA A 5 37.43 -37.55 41.97
C ALA A 5 37.28 -37.09 40.51
N SER A 6 37.52 -37.99 39.54
CA SER A 6 37.52 -37.67 38.11
C SER A 6 36.12 -37.59 37.48
N PHE A 7 35.10 -38.16 38.13
CA PHE A 7 33.73 -38.21 37.59
C PHE A 7 32.87 -36.98 37.97
N SER A 8 33.28 -36.22 38.99
CA SER A 8 32.53 -35.05 39.48
C SER A 8 32.84 -33.77 38.68
N LEU A 9 34.08 -33.62 38.20
CA LEU A 9 34.51 -32.43 37.45
C LEU A 9 34.01 -32.41 35.99
N THR A 10 33.84 -33.58 35.36
CA THR A 10 33.36 -33.68 33.98
C THR A 10 31.88 -33.32 33.84
N ASN A 11 31.05 -33.72 34.81
CA ASN A 11 29.62 -33.37 34.83
C ASN A 11 29.35 -31.90 35.19
N MET A 12 30.23 -31.26 35.97
CA MET A 12 30.07 -29.84 36.32
C MET A 12 30.48 -28.90 35.17
N MET A 13 31.39 -29.34 34.27
CA MET A 13 31.81 -28.57 33.10
C MET A 13 30.80 -28.62 31.94
N THR A 14 30.06 -29.72 31.77
CA THR A 14 29.05 -29.85 30.70
C THR A 14 27.78 -29.04 31.00
N ASP A 15 27.35 -28.95 32.25
CA ASP A 15 26.17 -28.18 32.66
C ASP A 15 26.37 -26.65 32.48
N LYS A 16 27.56 -26.12 32.80
CA LYS A 16 27.88 -24.70 32.55
C LYS A 16 27.86 -24.33 31.06
N ARG A 17 28.27 -25.24 30.17
CA ARG A 17 28.21 -25.01 28.71
C ARG A 17 26.78 -25.04 28.18
N GLN A 18 25.91 -25.91 28.70
CA GLN A 18 24.51 -25.97 28.28
C GLN A 18 23.69 -24.76 28.75
N ARG A 19 23.98 -24.20 29.93
CA ARG A 19 23.31 -22.98 30.43
C ARG A 19 23.67 -21.71 29.64
N LEU A 20 24.89 -21.63 29.10
CA LEU A 20 25.30 -20.51 28.25
C LEU A 20 24.69 -20.60 26.83
N ALA A 21 24.54 -21.80 26.28
CA ALA A 21 23.93 -22.00 24.95
C ALA A 21 22.44 -21.61 24.90
N ARG A 22 21.67 -21.82 25.98
CA ARG A 22 20.28 -21.37 26.07
C ARG A 22 20.13 -19.85 26.16
N ARG A 23 21.16 -19.15 26.64
CA ARG A 23 21.15 -17.68 26.80
C ARG A 23 21.41 -16.93 25.50
N TRP A 24 22.08 -17.54 24.53
CA TRP A 24 22.34 -16.95 23.21
C TRP A 24 21.18 -17.14 22.22
N ARG A 25 20.46 -18.26 22.27
CA ARG A 25 19.32 -18.53 21.37
C ARG A 25 18.15 -17.55 21.57
N ASN A 26 17.94 -17.07 22.80
CA ASN A 26 16.86 -16.12 23.11
C ASN A 26 17.23 -14.66 22.80
N ARG A 27 18.52 -14.33 22.62
CA ARG A 27 18.96 -12.97 22.26
C ARG A 27 18.88 -12.74 20.74
N SER A 28 19.16 -13.76 19.93
CA SER A 28 19.04 -13.68 18.47
C SER A 28 17.59 -13.56 17.99
N GLY A 29 16.66 -14.29 18.62
CA GLY A 29 15.22 -14.18 18.30
C GLY A 29 14.63 -12.81 18.68
N ALA A 30 15.03 -12.26 19.83
CA ALA A 30 14.60 -10.92 20.25
C ALA A 30 15.15 -9.82 19.32
N LEU A 31 16.41 -9.95 18.88
CA LEU A 31 16.99 -9.03 17.89
C LEU A 31 16.25 -9.07 16.55
N LEU A 32 15.86 -10.25 16.06
CA LEU A 32 15.06 -10.37 14.84
C LEU A 32 13.68 -9.70 14.97
N ILE A 33 13.00 -9.87 16.10
CA ILE A 33 11.71 -9.21 16.35
C ILE A 33 11.87 -7.68 16.40
N ILE A 34 12.93 -7.18 17.04
CA ILE A 34 13.22 -5.74 17.09
C ILE A 34 13.54 -5.20 15.68
N VAL A 35 14.30 -5.94 14.87
CA VAL A 35 14.59 -5.54 13.49
C VAL A 35 13.34 -5.54 12.62
N VAL A 36 12.47 -6.56 12.74
CA VAL A 36 11.19 -6.59 12.01
C VAL A 36 10.27 -5.45 12.45
N LEU A 37 10.17 -5.16 13.74
CA LEU A 37 9.41 -4.01 14.26
C LEU A 37 10.00 -2.66 13.82
N ALA A 38 11.33 -2.53 13.77
CA ALA A 38 11.99 -1.33 13.30
C ALA A 38 11.77 -1.12 11.79
N VAL A 39 11.81 -2.18 10.98
CA VAL A 39 11.52 -2.12 9.55
C VAL A 39 10.05 -1.76 9.31
N THR A 40 9.10 -2.36 10.03
CA THR A 40 7.68 -1.99 9.90
C THR A 40 7.37 -0.59 10.41
N LEU A 41 8.04 -0.11 11.47
CA LEU A 41 7.92 1.28 11.93
C LEU A 41 8.55 2.29 10.97
N VAL A 42 9.68 1.96 10.33
CA VAL A 42 10.31 2.82 9.32
C VAL A 42 9.44 2.87 8.07
N SER A 43 8.95 1.73 7.57
CA SER A 43 8.00 1.69 6.45
C SER A 43 6.68 2.40 6.76
N GLY A 44 6.17 2.32 8.00
CA GLY A 44 4.96 3.03 8.42
C GLY A 44 5.15 4.54 8.53
N ARG A 45 6.35 5.02 8.87
CA ARG A 45 6.67 6.46 8.94
C ARG A 45 6.77 7.13 7.56
N TYR A 46 7.10 6.39 6.51
CA TYR A 46 7.07 6.92 5.14
C TYR A 46 5.64 7.18 4.60
N LEU A 47 4.60 6.64 5.24
CA LEU A 47 3.21 6.88 4.83
C LEU A 47 2.57 8.13 5.48
N PHE A 48 3.20 8.74 6.50
CA PHE A 48 2.56 9.80 7.30
C PHE A 48 3.25 11.18 7.27
N SER A 49 4.29 11.38 6.46
CA SER A 49 5.00 12.67 6.39
C SER A 49 4.34 13.75 5.50
N GLY A 50 3.07 13.58 5.14
CA GLY A 50 2.37 14.49 4.21
C GLY A 50 1.25 15.36 4.80
N LEU A 51 0.94 15.27 6.11
CA LEU A 51 -0.14 16.04 6.72
C LEU A 51 0.35 17.38 7.29
N SER A 52 0.85 18.25 6.41
CA SER A 52 1.04 19.67 6.74
C SER A 52 -0.24 20.43 6.41
N VAL A 53 -0.96 20.80 7.48
CA VAL A 53 -1.53 22.12 7.81
C VAL A 53 -1.86 23.03 6.62
N VAL A 54 -3.08 23.58 6.61
CA VAL A 54 -3.31 25.03 6.70
C VAL A 54 -4.82 25.27 6.56
N THR A 55 -5.44 25.63 7.68
CA THR A 55 -6.69 26.38 7.72
C THR A 55 -6.43 27.78 7.14
N THR A 56 -6.86 28.05 5.91
CA THR A 56 -7.11 29.44 5.50
C THR A 56 -8.51 29.54 4.92
N THR A 57 -9.41 30.07 5.73
CA THR A 57 -10.61 30.74 5.23
C THR A 57 -10.17 31.92 4.38
N LYS A 58 -10.36 31.86 3.06
CA LYS A 58 -10.28 33.05 2.21
C LYS A 58 -11.60 33.24 1.47
N VAL A 59 -12.23 34.35 1.82
CA VAL A 59 -13.48 34.88 1.28
C VAL A 59 -13.37 35.11 -0.23
N MET A 60 -14.50 34.82 -0.90
CA MET A 60 -14.77 34.81 -2.34
C MET A 60 -14.24 36.02 -3.13
N THR A 61 -13.68 35.77 -4.32
CA THR A 61 -13.79 36.70 -5.46
C THR A 61 -14.15 35.91 -6.71
N ASN A 62 -15.29 36.25 -7.29
CA ASN A 62 -15.93 35.62 -8.44
C ASN A 62 -15.05 35.78 -9.71
N LYS A 63 -14.58 34.66 -10.29
CA LYS A 63 -13.90 34.64 -11.60
C LYS A 63 -14.32 33.36 -12.33
N PRO A 64 -14.81 33.42 -13.58
CA PRO A 64 -15.33 32.24 -14.25
C PRO A 64 -14.16 31.40 -14.77
N GLY A 65 -13.83 30.33 -14.04
CA GLY A 65 -12.79 29.36 -14.39
C GLY A 65 -13.33 27.94 -14.21
N GLY A 66 -14.27 27.54 -15.06
CA GLY A 66 -15.10 26.33 -14.95
C GLY A 66 -14.41 24.98 -15.17
N ARG A 67 -13.13 24.83 -14.77
CA ARG A 67 -12.44 23.53 -14.69
C ARG A 67 -11.58 23.44 -13.44
N GLU A 68 -10.83 24.48 -13.13
CA GLU A 68 -9.94 24.49 -11.96
C GLU A 68 -10.72 24.58 -10.65
N GLN A 69 -11.79 25.39 -10.61
CA GLN A 69 -12.66 25.47 -9.44
C GLN A 69 -13.46 24.18 -9.21
N GLU A 70 -13.85 23.49 -10.28
CA GLU A 70 -14.53 22.21 -10.21
C GLU A 70 -13.62 21.10 -9.65
N LEU A 71 -12.34 21.11 -10.07
CA LEU A 71 -11.29 20.25 -9.55
C LEU A 71 -10.94 20.56 -8.08
N GLU A 72 -10.95 21.84 -7.67
CA GLU A 72 -10.74 22.25 -6.27
C GLU A 72 -11.93 21.89 -5.38
N LEU A 73 -13.17 22.08 -5.84
CA LEU A 73 -14.37 21.73 -5.07
C LEU A 73 -14.46 20.23 -4.85
N ALA A 74 -14.17 19.44 -5.89
CA ALA A 74 -14.11 18.00 -5.76
C ALA A 74 -12.96 17.55 -4.85
N SER A 75 -11.83 18.27 -4.83
CA SER A 75 -10.74 17.99 -3.85
C SER A 75 -11.12 18.29 -2.39
N THR A 76 -12.15 19.11 -2.16
CA THR A 76 -12.58 19.52 -0.81
C THR A 76 -13.58 18.53 -0.20
N THR A 77 -14.32 17.77 -1.00
CA THR A 77 -15.42 16.92 -0.48
C THR A 77 -15.54 15.53 -1.13
N GLY A 78 -14.85 15.28 -2.25
CA GLY A 78 -14.99 14.05 -3.03
C GLY A 78 -13.64 13.35 -3.23
N GLY A 79 -13.62 12.03 -3.09
CA GLY A 79 -12.45 11.26 -3.51
C GLY A 79 -12.16 11.42 -5.01
N TRP A 80 -11.15 10.72 -5.50
CA TRP A 80 -10.81 10.60 -6.91
C TRP A 80 -11.11 9.19 -7.36
N GLN A 81 -11.77 9.03 -8.49
CA GLN A 81 -12.05 7.73 -9.07
C GLN A 81 -11.02 7.43 -10.16
N VAL A 82 -10.38 6.26 -10.07
CA VAL A 82 -9.56 5.72 -11.15
C VAL A 82 -10.44 4.88 -12.05
N LEU A 83 -10.43 5.19 -13.33
CA LEU A 83 -11.19 4.54 -14.39
C LEU A 83 -10.26 3.68 -15.24
N LEU A 84 -10.72 2.47 -15.53
CA LEU A 84 -10.13 1.57 -16.50
C LEU A 84 -10.87 1.72 -17.82
N HIS A 85 -10.14 1.89 -18.92
CA HIS A 85 -10.70 1.96 -20.26
C HIS A 85 -10.56 0.62 -20.96
N ASN A 86 -11.57 0.27 -21.77
CA ASN A 86 -11.47 -0.88 -22.64
C ASN A 86 -10.40 -0.67 -23.71
N ASP A 87 -9.67 -1.73 -24.01
CA ASP A 87 -8.75 -1.79 -25.14
C ASP A 87 -8.96 -3.09 -25.94
N GLN A 88 -8.32 -3.20 -27.10
CA GLN A 88 -8.42 -4.36 -27.99
C GLN A 88 -7.23 -5.32 -27.85
N PHE A 89 -6.29 -5.04 -26.95
CA PHE A 89 -4.99 -5.69 -26.91
C PHE A 89 -4.84 -6.66 -25.73
N HIS A 90 -5.43 -6.33 -24.58
CA HIS A 90 -5.28 -7.09 -23.36
C HIS A 90 -6.49 -7.99 -23.10
N THR A 91 -6.22 -9.20 -22.64
CA THR A 91 -7.27 -10.10 -22.10
C THR A 91 -7.69 -9.67 -20.70
N PHE A 92 -8.89 -10.04 -20.26
CA PHE A 92 -9.38 -9.70 -18.92
C PHE A 92 -8.48 -10.23 -17.80
N ASP A 93 -7.91 -11.43 -17.97
CA ASP A 93 -6.98 -12.01 -17.00
C ASP A 93 -5.66 -11.21 -16.92
N GLN A 94 -5.09 -10.80 -18.06
CA GLN A 94 -3.89 -9.96 -18.07
C GLN A 94 -4.13 -8.63 -17.37
N VAL A 95 -5.28 -7.99 -17.62
CA VAL A 95 -5.64 -6.74 -16.94
C VAL A 95 -5.79 -6.98 -15.44
N ALA A 96 -6.46 -8.07 -15.04
CA ALA A 96 -6.67 -8.40 -13.64
C ALA A 96 -5.34 -8.63 -12.89
N ASP A 97 -4.40 -9.36 -13.50
CA ASP A 97 -3.08 -9.63 -12.92
C ASP A 97 -2.27 -8.34 -12.78
N ILE A 98 -2.18 -7.53 -13.84
CA ILE A 98 -1.43 -6.25 -13.82
C ILE A 98 -2.01 -5.31 -12.77
N VAL A 99 -3.33 -5.15 -12.73
CA VAL A 99 -3.99 -4.27 -11.75
C VAL A 99 -3.72 -4.73 -10.33
N HIS A 100 -3.87 -6.03 -10.07
CA HIS A 100 -3.67 -6.60 -8.75
C HIS A 100 -2.23 -6.39 -8.29
N ASP A 101 -1.25 -6.68 -9.15
CA ASP A 101 0.18 -6.53 -8.86
C ASP A 101 0.59 -5.07 -8.64
N MET A 102 0.03 -4.13 -9.41
CA MET A 102 0.42 -2.72 -9.33
C MET A 102 -0.25 -1.98 -8.17
N LEU A 103 -1.54 -2.24 -7.92
CA LEU A 103 -2.29 -1.48 -6.92
C LEU A 103 -2.27 -2.15 -5.55
N GLY A 104 -2.15 -3.48 -5.47
CA GLY A 104 -2.10 -4.28 -4.23
C GLY A 104 -3.38 -4.26 -3.36
N GLN A 105 -4.15 -3.19 -3.43
CA GLN A 105 -5.40 -2.96 -2.70
C GLN A 105 -6.64 -3.43 -3.47
N VAL A 106 -6.53 -3.66 -4.78
CA VAL A 106 -7.62 -4.16 -5.62
C VAL A 106 -7.45 -5.66 -5.74
N SER A 107 -8.48 -6.42 -5.37
CA SER A 107 -8.45 -7.87 -5.53
C SER A 107 -8.43 -8.23 -7.02
N ARG A 108 -7.79 -9.36 -7.36
CA ARG A 108 -7.80 -9.86 -8.75
C ARG A 108 -9.23 -10.01 -9.29
N GLN A 109 -10.16 -10.48 -8.46
CA GLN A 109 -11.56 -10.67 -8.84
C GLN A 109 -12.26 -9.34 -9.15
N ASP A 110 -12.03 -8.30 -8.34
CA ASP A 110 -12.59 -6.97 -8.58
C ASP A 110 -11.99 -6.35 -9.84
N ALA A 111 -10.68 -6.52 -10.06
CA ALA A 111 -9.99 -6.06 -11.25
C ALA A 111 -10.55 -6.74 -12.52
N PHE A 112 -10.76 -8.06 -12.48
CA PHE A 112 -11.38 -8.81 -13.58
C PHE A 112 -12.81 -8.31 -13.85
N SER A 113 -13.60 -8.11 -12.79
CA SER A 113 -14.96 -7.60 -12.89
C SER A 113 -15.01 -6.19 -13.48
N ALA A 114 -14.06 -5.32 -13.13
CA ALA A 114 -13.91 -3.98 -13.68
C ALA A 114 -13.51 -4.03 -15.17
N ALA A 115 -12.59 -4.91 -15.56
CA ALA A 115 -12.22 -5.11 -16.96
C ALA A 115 -13.40 -5.57 -17.81
N LEU A 116 -14.21 -6.51 -17.30
CA LEU A 116 -15.43 -6.96 -17.96
C LEU A 116 -16.46 -5.84 -18.13
N LYS A 117 -16.63 -5.00 -17.10
CA LYS A 117 -17.52 -3.83 -17.18
C LYS A 117 -16.99 -2.80 -18.20
N ALA A 118 -15.68 -2.53 -18.20
CA ALA A 118 -15.07 -1.61 -19.14
C ALA A 118 -15.28 -2.10 -20.57
N HIS A 119 -15.11 -3.40 -20.84
CA HIS A 119 -15.40 -4.00 -22.14
C HIS A 119 -16.84 -3.73 -22.62
N ARG A 120 -17.81 -3.80 -21.71
CA ARG A 120 -19.23 -3.60 -22.04
C ARG A 120 -19.60 -2.12 -22.22
N TYR A 121 -19.01 -1.22 -21.46
CA TYR A 121 -19.44 0.18 -21.34
C TYR A 121 -18.41 1.21 -21.85
N GLY A 122 -17.26 0.76 -22.35
CA GLY A 122 -16.14 1.59 -22.74
C GLY A 122 -15.19 1.93 -21.58
N GLU A 123 -15.74 2.17 -20.38
CA GLU A 123 -14.96 2.45 -19.16
C GLU A 123 -15.59 1.81 -17.91
N SER A 124 -14.79 1.63 -16.86
CA SER A 124 -15.28 1.20 -15.55
C SER A 124 -14.50 1.81 -14.39
N SER A 125 -15.19 2.03 -13.27
CA SER A 125 -14.55 2.39 -12.00
C SER A 125 -13.73 1.23 -11.47
N LEU A 126 -12.43 1.46 -11.31
CA LEU A 126 -11.51 0.48 -10.75
C LEU A 126 -11.41 0.61 -9.23
N THR A 127 -11.11 1.80 -8.73
CA THR A 127 -10.93 2.09 -7.31
C THR A 127 -11.08 3.59 -7.05
N THR A 128 -11.13 3.98 -5.78
CA THR A 128 -11.14 5.37 -5.34
C THR A 128 -9.89 5.71 -4.53
N ALA A 129 -9.34 6.90 -4.77
CA ALA A 129 -8.24 7.47 -4.04
C ALA A 129 -8.73 8.66 -3.21
N PRO A 130 -8.17 8.92 -2.02
CA PRO A 130 -8.55 10.08 -1.22
C PRO A 130 -8.01 11.39 -1.80
N GLN A 131 -6.95 11.34 -2.61
CA GLN A 131 -6.26 12.51 -3.16
C GLN A 131 -5.98 12.34 -4.64
N ARG A 132 -5.98 13.46 -5.37
CA ARG A 132 -5.62 13.54 -6.79
C ARG A 132 -4.26 12.91 -7.08
N SER A 133 -3.24 13.29 -6.30
CA SER A 133 -1.86 12.85 -6.46
C SER A 133 -1.72 11.32 -6.35
N VAL A 134 -2.54 10.68 -5.52
CA VAL A 134 -2.57 9.23 -5.36
C VAL A 134 -3.23 8.58 -6.58
N ALA A 135 -4.38 9.11 -7.05
CA ALA A 135 -5.03 8.63 -8.26
C ALA A 135 -4.13 8.75 -9.50
N GLU A 136 -3.48 9.90 -9.69
CA GLU A 136 -2.55 10.14 -10.79
C GLU A 136 -1.34 9.19 -10.75
N ARG A 137 -0.83 8.88 -9.55
CA ARG A 137 0.23 7.88 -9.39
C ARG A 137 -0.24 6.49 -9.84
N TRP A 138 -1.43 6.07 -9.44
CA TRP A 138 -2.00 4.79 -9.87
C TRP A 138 -2.23 4.74 -11.38
N VAL A 139 -2.78 5.80 -11.97
CA VAL A 139 -2.92 5.93 -13.43
C VAL A 139 -1.57 5.80 -14.10
N LYS A 140 -0.53 6.49 -13.60
CA LYS A 140 0.82 6.38 -14.16
C LYS A 140 1.35 4.94 -14.10
N MET A 141 1.19 4.25 -12.96
CA MET A 141 1.64 2.85 -12.81
C MET A 141 0.96 1.90 -13.81
N LEU A 142 -0.34 2.11 -14.08
CA LEU A 142 -1.10 1.34 -15.06
C LEU A 142 -0.67 1.67 -16.50
N THR A 143 -0.51 2.96 -16.82
CA THR A 143 -0.07 3.41 -18.14
C THR A 143 1.36 2.96 -18.46
N ASP A 144 2.27 2.94 -17.47
CA ASP A 144 3.62 2.40 -17.60
C ASP A 144 3.60 0.90 -17.97
N ARG A 145 2.50 0.20 -17.68
CA ARG A 145 2.23 -1.20 -18.08
C ARG A 145 1.33 -1.34 -19.30
N LYS A 146 1.11 -0.24 -20.05
CA LYS A 146 0.25 -0.17 -21.25
C LYS A 146 -1.24 -0.40 -20.97
N ILE A 147 -1.69 -0.32 -19.72
CA ILE A 147 -3.12 -0.32 -19.40
C ILE A 147 -3.65 1.11 -19.51
N THR A 148 -4.71 1.30 -20.28
CA THR A 148 -5.34 2.61 -20.45
C THR A 148 -6.20 2.95 -19.23
N ALA A 149 -5.78 3.96 -18.47
CA ALA A 149 -6.49 4.42 -17.27
C ALA A 149 -6.59 5.95 -17.24
N SER A 150 -7.60 6.48 -16.55
CA SER A 150 -7.73 7.91 -16.25
C SER A 150 -8.20 8.13 -14.81
N ALA A 151 -8.01 9.34 -14.30
CA ALA A 151 -8.53 9.74 -12.99
C ALA A 151 -9.54 10.87 -13.19
N ARG A 152 -10.69 10.78 -12.51
CA ARG A 152 -11.67 11.86 -12.45
C ARG A 152 -12.06 12.15 -10.99
N PRO A 153 -12.47 13.39 -10.68
CA PRO A 153 -13.03 13.66 -9.36
C PRO A 153 -14.33 12.88 -9.15
N LEU A 154 -14.51 12.35 -7.94
CA LEU A 154 -15.74 11.66 -7.55
C LEU A 154 -16.77 12.74 -7.20
N PHE A 155 -17.64 13.07 -8.16
CA PHE A 155 -18.81 13.86 -7.86
C PHE A 155 -19.76 13.06 -6.97
N GLN A 156 -19.85 13.46 -5.70
CA GLN A 156 -21.00 13.09 -4.89
C GLN A 156 -22.15 14.00 -5.31
N ASP A 157 -22.98 13.53 -6.23
CA ASP A 157 -24.33 14.08 -6.35
C ASP A 157 -25.01 13.83 -5.00
N GLY A 158 -25.15 14.90 -4.21
CA GLY A 158 -25.96 14.91 -3.01
C GLY A 158 -27.41 14.60 -3.39
N ARG A 159 -27.78 13.33 -3.27
CA ARG A 159 -29.16 12.92 -3.06
C ARG A 159 -29.52 13.11 -1.59
#